data_AF-A0A1E3YEF1-F1
#
_entry.id   AF-A0A1E3YEF1-F1
#
_cell.length_a   1.000
_cell.length_b   1.000
_cell.length_c   1.000
_cell.angle_alpha   90.00
_cell.angle_beta   90.00
_cell.angle_gamma   90.00
#
_symmetry.space_group_name_H-M   'P 1'
#
loop_
_entity.id
_entity.type
_entity.pdbx_description
1 polymer ?
#
loop_
_entity_poly.entity_id
_entity_poly.type
_entity_poly.pdbx_seq_one_letter_code
_entity_poly.pdbx_strand_id
1 'polypeptide(L)'
;MAKTTSFNLGDHFNSFLDRQVSQGRYGSASEVVRAGLRLLEEHEEARAARVAALRAAIVAGEDSGPAEPFDYAAFLKDQRAQHRG
;
A
#
# COMPACT_ATOMS: atom_id res chain seq x y z
N MET A 1 -3.38 22.37 18.93
CA MET A 1 -2.91 21.96 20.27
C MET A 1 -2.65 20.48 20.25
N ALA A 2 -1.61 19.98 20.94
CA ALA A 2 -1.38 18.55 21.07
C ALA A 2 -2.51 17.92 21.90
N LYS A 3 -3.16 16.88 21.37
CA LYS A 3 -4.20 16.13 22.07
C LYS A 3 -3.59 14.88 22.71
N THR A 4 -3.58 14.82 24.03
CA THR A 4 -3.19 13.60 24.75
C THR A 4 -4.34 12.60 24.70
N THR A 5 -4.05 11.38 24.27
CA THR A 5 -5.04 10.30 24.18
C THR A 5 -4.52 9.10 24.98
N SER A 6 -5.33 8.60 25.90
CA SER A 6 -5.04 7.38 26.66
C SER A 6 -5.79 6.20 26.04
N PHE A 7 -5.13 5.06 25.93
CA PHE A 7 -5.70 3.83 25.38
C PHE A 7 -5.05 2.62 26.06
N ASN A 8 -5.79 1.52 26.12
CA ASN A 8 -5.29 0.27 26.67
C ASN A 8 -4.65 -0.56 25.55
N LEU A 9 -3.47 -1.09 25.82
CA LEU A 9 -2.77 -2.03 24.94
C LEU A 9 -2.77 -3.41 25.58
N GLY A 10 -2.93 -4.44 24.75
CA GLY A 10 -2.73 -5.82 25.19
C GLY A 10 -1.25 -6.13 25.46
N ASP A 11 -1.00 -7.18 26.22
CA ASP A 11 0.33 -7.58 26.71
C ASP A 11 1.36 -7.75 25.58
N HIS A 12 0.92 -8.21 24.41
CA HIS A 12 1.76 -8.32 23.22
C HIS A 12 2.39 -6.98 22.83
N PHE A 13 1.58 -5.91 22.77
CA PHE A 13 2.05 -4.59 22.38
C PHE A 13 2.85 -3.92 23.49
N ASN A 14 2.48 -4.13 24.76
CA ASN A 14 3.30 -3.66 25.88
C ASN A 14 4.72 -4.26 25.81
N SER A 15 4.81 -5.58 25.65
CA SER A 15 6.09 -6.28 25.48
C SER A 15 6.87 -5.82 24.25
N PHE A 16 6.18 -5.45 23.17
CA PHE A 16 6.82 -4.89 21.99
C PHE A 16 7.41 -3.49 22.27
N LEU A 17 6.61 -2.59 22.86
CA LEU A 17 7.04 -1.24 23.22
C LEU A 17 8.26 -1.26 24.15
N ASP A 18 8.21 -2.07 25.21
CA ASP A 18 9.31 -2.21 26.17
C ASP A 18 10.60 -2.70 25.50
N ARG A 19 10.49 -3.62 24.54
CA ARG A 19 11.63 -4.13 23.79
C ARG A 19 12.23 -3.06 22.87
N GLN A 20 11.39 -2.25 22.22
CA GLN A 20 11.84 -1.17 21.34
C GLN A 20 12.59 -0.08 22.14
N VAL A 21 12.08 0.26 23.32
CA VAL A 21 12.71 1.25 24.21
C VAL A 21 13.97 0.70 24.86
N SER A 22 13.95 -0.52 25.40
CA SER A 22 15.12 -1.13 26.07
C SER A 22 16.29 -1.37 25.12
N GLN A 23 16.04 -1.55 23.83
CA GLN A 23 17.07 -1.63 22.80
C GLN A 23 17.63 -0.26 22.38
N GLY A 24 17.15 0.84 22.98
CA GLY A 24 17.59 2.20 22.68
C GLY A 24 17.16 2.72 21.32
N ARG A 25 16.28 2.01 20.60
CA ARG A 25 15.79 2.45 19.27
C ARG A 25 14.85 3.65 19.37
N TYR A 26 14.18 3.81 20.50
CA TYR A 26 13.26 4.91 20.79
C TYR A 26 13.41 5.34 22.25
N GLY A 27 13.20 6.63 22.54
CA GLY A 27 13.33 7.19 23.89
C GLY A 27 12.09 6.98 24.77
N SER A 28 10.95 6.60 24.20
CA SER A 28 9.72 6.32 24.95
C SER A 28 8.71 5.47 24.18
N ALA A 29 7.78 4.84 24.89
CA ALA A 29 6.65 4.13 24.28
C ALA A 29 5.81 5.05 23.37
N SER A 30 5.59 6.31 23.75
CA SER A 30 4.86 7.28 22.93
C SER A 30 5.58 7.57 21.60
N GLU A 31 6.90 7.49 21.56
CA GLU A 31 7.66 7.67 20.34
C GLU A 31 7.51 6.48 19.39
N VAL A 32 7.54 5.25 19.93
CA VAL A 32 7.27 4.03 19.16
C VAL A 32 5.87 4.07 18.56
N VAL A 33 4.87 4.47 19.35
CA VAL A 33 3.48 4.61 18.87
C VAL A 33 3.39 5.65 17.75
N ARG A 34 4.04 6.81 17.89
CA ARG A 34 4.07 7.82 16.81
C ARG A 34 4.74 7.29 15.55
N ALA A 35 5.83 6.54 15.68
CA ALA A 35 6.48 5.91 14.53
C ALA A 35 5.55 4.89 13.86
N GLY A 36 4.85 4.08 14.63
CA GLY A 36 3.85 3.14 14.12
C GLY A 36 2.69 3.83 13.39
N LEU A 37 2.19 4.96 13.92
CA LEU A 37 1.11 5.72 13.29
C LEU A 37 1.55 6.36 11.97
N ARG A 38 2.79 6.86 11.86
CA ARG A 38 3.33 7.38 10.59
C ARG A 38 3.42 6.30 9.53
N LEU A 39 3.92 5.12 9.90
CA LEU A 39 3.97 3.98 8.97
C LEU A 39 2.56 3.55 8.52
N LEU A 40 1.58 3.59 9.43
CA LEU A 40 0.18 3.30 9.08
C LEU A 40 -0.39 4.34 8.12
N GLU A 41 -0.13 5.63 8.36
CA GLU A 41 -0.53 6.74 7.48
C GLU A 41 0.04 6.56 6.07
N GLU A 42 1.36 6.39 5.95
CA GLU A 42 2.03 6.15 4.67
C GLU A 42 1.46 4.92 3.94
N HIS A 43 1.18 3.85 4.67
CA HIS A 43 0.59 2.63 4.11
C HIS A 43 -0.83 2.86 3.59
N GLU A 44 -1.69 3.56 4.34
CA GLU A 44 -3.06 3.87 3.92
C GLU A 44 -3.09 4.84 2.74
N GLU A 45 -2.20 5.84 2.70
CA GLU A 45 -2.04 6.74 1.54
C GLU A 45 -1.63 5.96 0.29
N ALA A 46 -0.62 5.10 0.40
CA ALA A 46 -0.18 4.25 -0.71
C ALA A 46 -1.30 3.31 -1.18
N ARG A 47 -2.07 2.76 -0.25
CA ARG A 47 -3.24 1.91 -0.55
C ARG A 47 -4.32 2.71 -1.29
N ALA A 48 -4.65 3.90 -0.81
CA ALA A 48 -5.64 4.76 -1.46
C ALA A 48 -5.21 5.13 -2.89
N ALA A 49 -3.93 5.47 -3.09
CA ALA A 49 -3.38 5.78 -4.42
C ALA A 49 -3.47 4.57 -5.36
N ARG A 50 -3.14 3.36 -4.91
CA ARG A 50 -3.27 2.12 -5.71
C ARG A 50 -4.71 1.85 -6.12
N VAL A 51 -5.65 2.00 -5.18
CA VAL A 51 -7.08 1.80 -5.47
C VAL A 51 -7.59 2.84 -6.45
N ALA A 52 -7.19 4.11 -6.32
CA ALA A 52 -7.53 5.16 -7.26
C ALA A 52 -6.99 4.88 -8.66
N ALA A 53 -5.73 4.47 -8.77
CA ALA A 53 -5.11 4.10 -10.04
C ALA A 53 -5.81 2.90 -10.70
N LEU A 54 -6.16 1.86 -9.92
CA LEU A 54 -6.90 0.70 -10.43
C LEU A 54 -8.28 1.11 -10.96
N ARG A 55 -9.02 1.94 -10.22
CA ARG A 55 -10.33 2.45 -10.68
C ARG A 55 -10.20 3.25 -11.96
N ALA A 56 -9.20 4.13 -12.05
CA ALA A 56 -8.95 4.90 -13.25
C ALA A 56 -8.61 4.01 -14.45
N ALA A 57 -7.82 2.95 -14.26
CA ALA A 57 -7.49 1.99 -15.31
C ALA A 57 -8.72 1.20 -15.79
N ILE A 58 -9.63 0.83 -14.89
CA ILE A 58 -10.90 0.18 -15.26
C ILE A 58 -11.74 1.13 -16.11
N VAL A 59 -11.96 2.37 -15.67
CA VAL A 59 -12.72 3.38 -16.42
C VAL A 59 -12.08 3.63 -17.80
N ALA A 60 -10.76 3.77 -17.87
CA ALA A 60 -10.07 3.93 -19.15
C ALA A 60 -10.26 2.70 -20.07
N GLY A 61 -10.36 1.50 -19.51
CA GLY A 61 -10.70 0.29 -20.26
C GLY A 61 -12.14 0.28 -20.75
N GLU A 62 -13.09 0.68 -19.91
CA GLU A 62 -14.52 0.80 -20.28
C GLU A 62 -14.73 1.86 -21.38
N ASP A 63 -14.00 2.98 -21.30
CA ASP A 63 -14.03 4.06 -22.29
C ASP A 63 -13.21 3.74 -23.56
N SER A 64 -12.46 2.64 -23.58
CA SER A 64 -11.59 2.27 -24.73
C SER A 64 -12.36 1.73 -25.94
N GLY A 65 -13.67 1.54 -25.81
CA GLY A 65 -14.55 1.01 -26.85
C GLY A 65 -15.11 -0.37 -26.51
N PRO A 66 -15.94 -0.94 -27.40
CA PRO A 66 -16.55 -2.24 -27.16
C PRO A 66 -15.48 -3.34 -27.12
N ALA A 67 -15.67 -4.32 -26.23
CA ALA A 67 -14.81 -5.50 -26.19
C ALA A 67 -14.94 -6.30 -27.49
N GLU A 68 -13.80 -6.66 -28.08
CA GLU A 68 -13.72 -7.49 -29.28
C GLU A 68 -13.24 -8.92 -28.93
N PRO A 69 -13.58 -9.94 -29.75
CA PRO A 69 -13.02 -11.28 -29.59
C PRO A 69 -11.50 -11.28 -29.64
N PHE A 70 -10.84 -11.95 -28.70
CA PHE A 70 -9.38 -11.97 -28.60
C PHE A 70 -8.80 -13.33 -29.01
N ASP A 71 -8.01 -13.34 -30.10
CA ASP A 71 -7.21 -14.50 -30.52
C ASP A 71 -5.76 -14.39 -30.00
N TYR A 72 -5.47 -15.16 -28.96
CA TYR A 72 -4.15 -15.23 -28.34
C TYR A 72 -3.04 -15.65 -29.31
N ALA A 73 -3.32 -16.58 -30.23
CA ALA A 73 -2.30 -17.11 -31.13
C ALA A 73 -1.92 -16.10 -32.22
N ALA A 74 -2.92 -15.41 -32.78
CA ALA A 74 -2.71 -14.32 -33.73
C ALA A 74 -1.94 -13.16 -33.07
N PHE A 75 -2.37 -12.74 -31.86
CA PHE A 75 -1.69 -11.67 -31.12
C PHE A 75 -0.20 -11.96 -30.88
N LEU A 76 0.14 -13.17 -30.42
CA LEU A 76 1.54 -13.54 -30.17
C LEU A 76 2.38 -13.61 -31.44
N LYS A 77 1.80 -14.04 -32.56
CA LYS A 77 2.47 -14.04 -33.86
C LYS A 77 2.82 -12.61 -34.28
N ASP A 78 1.88 -11.69 -34.14
CA ASP A 78 2.04 -10.28 -34.53
C ASP A 78 3.06 -9.55 -33.64
N GLN A 79 2.98 -9.74 -32.32
CA GLN A 79 3.96 -9.17 -31.38
C GLN A 79 5.39 -9.66 -31.66
N ARG A 80 5.57 -10.96 -31.92
CA ARG A 80 6.88 -11.54 -32.27
C ARG A 80 7.42 -11.02 -33.60
N ALA A 81 6.55 -10.69 -34.56
CA ALA A 81 6.97 -10.09 -35.81
C ALA A 81 7.43 -8.63 -35.62
N GLN A 82 6.76 -7.88 -34.74
CA GLN A 82 7.12 -6.48 -34.43
C GLN A 82 8.44 -6.34 -33.65
N HIS A 83 8.76 -7.29 -32.77
CA HIS A 83 9.98 -7.25 -31.95
C HIS A 83 11.21 -7.93 -32.57
N ARG A 84 11.15 -8.36 -33.83
CA ARG A 84 12.25 -9.06 -34.52
C ARG A 84 13.12 -8.13 -35.40
N GLY A 85 13.20 -6.85 -35.04
CA GLY A 85 14.08 -5.84 -35.63
C GLY A 85 15.25 -5.51 -34.72
#